data_AF-N2ACL2-F1
#
_entry.id   AF-N2ACL2-F1
#
_cell.length_a   1.000
_cell.length_b   1.000
_cell.length_c   1.000
_cell.angle_alpha   90.00
_cell.angle_beta   90.00
_cell.angle_gamma   90.00
#
_symmetry.space_group_name_H-M   'P 1'
#
loop_
_entity.id
_entity.type
_entity.pdbx_description
1 polymer ?
#
loop_
_entity_poly.entity_id
_entity_poly.type
_entity_poly.pdbx_seq_one_letter_code
_entity_poly.pdbx_strand_id
1 'polypeptide(L)'
;METKTMDTKTKVFKAAIQVLLALSYMGYFISLYRGNDRNVSMYTNYIIVIVCLSGSLFVKTDRENKVLYVLTGLNGVIFVFWALAMVAQLIM
;
A
#
# COMPACT_ATOMS: atom_id res chain seq x y z
N MET A 1 32.79 15.01 3.87
CA MET A 1 31.65 15.16 2.95
C MET A 1 31.20 13.76 2.58
N GLU A 2 30.00 13.31 2.99
CA GLU A 2 29.24 12.18 2.40
C GLU A 2 28.14 11.71 3.37
N THR A 3 27.11 12.54 3.59
CA THR A 3 25.91 12.15 4.36
C THR A 3 24.62 12.69 3.74
N LYS A 4 24.61 12.93 2.41
CA LYS A 4 23.43 13.49 1.70
C LYS A 4 22.68 12.51 0.79
N THR A 5 23.13 11.26 0.65
CA THR A 5 22.59 10.32 -0.34
C THR A 5 21.72 9.19 0.25
N MET A 6 21.72 8.99 1.57
CA MET A 6 20.99 7.90 2.23
C MET A 6 19.48 8.17 2.38
N ASP A 7 19.06 9.43 2.25
CA ASP A 7 17.70 9.87 2.56
C ASP A 7 16.79 9.90 1.32
N THR A 8 17.32 10.37 0.18
CA THR A 8 16.57 10.48 -1.09
C THR A 8 16.16 9.11 -1.65
N LYS A 9 17.05 8.11 -1.59
CA LYS A 9 16.75 6.76 -2.08
C LYS A 9 15.61 6.11 -1.31
N THR A 10 15.62 6.25 0.03
CA THR A 10 14.56 5.75 0.91
C THR A 10 13.24 6.48 0.66
N LYS A 11 13.28 7.81 0.45
CA LYS A 11 12.09 8.61 0.10
C LYS A 11 11.49 8.18 -1.25
N VAL A 12 12.31 7.97 -2.27
CA VAL A 12 11.86 7.50 -3.61
C VAL A 12 11.32 6.07 -3.52
N PHE A 13 11.98 5.18 -2.78
CA PHE A 13 11.53 3.81 -2.57
C PHE A 13 10.18 3.75 -1.83
N LYS A 14 10.00 4.59 -0.79
CA LYS A 14 8.72 4.72 -0.07
C LYS A 14 7.61 5.24 -0.99
N ALA A 15 7.90 6.25 -1.81
CA ALA A 15 6.95 6.75 -2.81
C ALA A 15 6.57 5.65 -3.83
N ALA A 16 7.56 4.93 -4.37
CA ALA A 16 7.35 3.86 -5.33
C ALA A 16 6.49 2.73 -4.75
N ILE A 17 6.77 2.30 -3.51
CA ILE A 17 5.95 1.31 -2.79
C ILE A 17 4.52 1.80 -2.60
N GLN A 18 4.33 3.07 -2.23
CA GLN A 18 2.98 3.63 -2.05
C GLN A 18 2.18 3.67 -3.35
N VAL A 19 2.83 4.01 -4.47
CA VAL A 19 2.22 3.98 -5.80
C VAL A 19 1.89 2.54 -6.21
N LEU A 20 2.79 1.59 -5.95
CA LEU A 20 2.58 0.18 -6.25
C LEU A 20 1.42 -0.41 -5.43
N LEU A 21 1.31 0.00 -4.17
CA LEU A 21 0.21 -0.38 -3.29
C LEU A 21 -1.11 0.20 -3.78
N ALA A 22 -1.14 1.47 -4.19
CA ALA A 22 -2.33 2.10 -4.78
C ALA A 22 -2.79 1.39 -6.06
N LEU A 23 -1.85 1.04 -6.95
CA LEU A 23 -2.15 0.25 -8.14
C LEU A 23 -2.69 -1.14 -7.79
N SER A 24 -2.16 -1.77 -6.72
CA SER A 24 -2.63 -3.08 -6.25
C SER A 24 -4.06 -3.02 -5.73
N TYR A 25 -4.43 -1.97 -4.98
CA TYR A 25 -5.83 -1.75 -4.59
C TYR A 25 -6.75 -1.55 -5.80
N MET A 26 -6.32 -0.76 -6.79
CA MET A 26 -7.12 -0.55 -8.00
C MET A 26 -7.35 -1.87 -8.74
N GLY A 27 -6.30 -2.70 -8.88
CA GLY A 27 -6.38 -4.04 -9.46
C GLY A 27 -7.29 -4.99 -8.66
N TYR A 28 -7.27 -4.91 -7.32
CA TYR A 28 -8.17 -5.66 -6.45
C TYR A 28 -9.64 -5.27 -6.69
N PHE A 29 -9.99 -3.98 -6.63
CA PHE A 29 -11.38 -3.53 -6.85
C PHE A 29 -11.90 -3.85 -8.26
N ILE A 30 -11.06 -3.73 -9.29
CA ILE A 30 -11.44 -4.13 -10.65
C ILE A 30 -11.70 -5.65 -10.72
N SER A 31 -10.86 -6.45 -10.04
CA SER A 31 -11.02 -7.90 -10.01
C SER A 31 -12.26 -8.34 -9.22
N LEU A 32 -12.59 -7.63 -8.13
CA LEU A 32 -13.83 -7.79 -7.39
C LEU A 32 -15.04 -7.52 -8.28
N TYR A 33 -15.05 -6.39 -8.98
CA TYR A 33 -16.16 -6.00 -9.84
C TYR A 33 -16.39 -6.99 -10.99
N ARG A 34 -15.30 -7.58 -11.52
CA ARG A 34 -15.37 -8.61 -12.57
C ARG A 34 -15.67 -10.01 -12.06
N GLY A 35 -15.78 -10.21 -10.74
CA GLY A 35 -16.00 -11.53 -10.13
C GLY A 35 -14.90 -12.54 -10.44
N ASN A 36 -13.64 -12.10 -10.58
CA ASN A 36 -12.54 -13.00 -10.89
C ASN A 36 -11.74 -13.34 -9.62
N ASP A 37 -12.23 -14.31 -8.85
CA ASP A 37 -11.69 -14.70 -7.54
C ASP A 37 -10.20 -15.05 -7.55
N ARG A 38 -9.71 -15.63 -8.65
CA ARG A 38 -8.28 -15.94 -8.81
C ARG A 38 -7.43 -14.67 -8.80
N ASN A 39 -7.87 -13.64 -9.52
CA ASN A 39 -7.16 -12.36 -9.53
C ASN A 39 -7.33 -11.61 -8.21
N VAL A 40 -8.51 -11.67 -7.60
CA VAL A 40 -8.77 -11.08 -6.26
C VAL A 40 -7.78 -11.63 -5.24
N SER A 41 -7.64 -12.95 -5.16
CA SER A 41 -6.69 -13.62 -4.24
C SER A 41 -5.22 -13.26 -4.54
N MET A 42 -4.87 -13.14 -5.82
CA MET A 42 -3.52 -12.73 -6.23
C MET A 42 -3.21 -11.28 -5.82
N TYR A 43 -4.12 -10.33 -6.08
CA TYR A 43 -3.96 -8.94 -5.65
C TYR A 43 -3.98 -8.79 -4.12
N THR A 44 -4.80 -9.57 -3.42
CA THR A 44 -4.77 -9.67 -1.95
C THR A 44 -3.39 -10.04 -1.44
N ASN A 45 -2.77 -11.09 -2.00
CA ASN A 45 -1.41 -11.48 -1.62
C ASN A 45 -0.39 -10.37 -1.91
N TYR A 46 -0.48 -9.69 -3.05
CA TYR A 46 0.39 -8.54 -3.34
C TYR A 46 0.23 -7.42 -2.34
N ILE A 47 -1.01 -7.06 -1.98
CA ILE A 47 -1.29 -6.03 -0.97
C ILE A 47 -0.65 -6.43 0.37
N ILE A 48 -0.83 -7.67 0.81
CA ILE A 48 -0.25 -8.15 2.09
C ILE A 48 1.27 -8.11 2.05
N VAL A 49 1.91 -8.61 0.99
CA VAL A 49 3.37 -8.62 0.86
C VAL A 49 3.94 -7.20 0.86
N ILE A 50 3.32 -6.28 0.11
CA ILE A 50 3.74 -4.87 0.04
C ILE A 50 3.50 -4.19 1.39
N VAL A 51 2.39 -4.45 2.08
CA VAL A 51 2.10 -3.92 3.42
C VAL A 51 3.08 -4.47 4.46
N CYS A 52 3.45 -5.74 4.44
CA CYS A 52 4.47 -6.30 5.33
C CYS A 52 5.85 -5.69 5.07
N LEU A 53 6.26 -5.57 3.80
CA LEU A 53 7.51 -4.92 3.41
C LEU A 53 7.52 -3.43 3.79
N SER A 54 6.36 -2.78 3.72
CA SER A 54 6.22 -1.35 4.01
C SER A 54 5.79 -1.04 5.44
N GLY A 55 5.42 -2.01 6.26
CA GLY A 55 4.97 -1.81 7.64
C GLY A 55 6.02 -1.13 8.50
N SER A 56 7.30 -1.46 8.25
CA SER A 56 8.45 -0.77 8.85
C SER A 56 8.62 0.68 8.34
N LEU A 57 8.18 0.98 7.11
CA LEU A 57 8.17 2.33 6.51
C LEU A 57 6.99 3.20 6.96
N PHE A 58 5.85 2.60 7.33
CA PHE A 58 4.71 3.31 7.94
C PHE A 58 5.06 3.82 9.34
N VAL A 59 5.80 3.04 10.13
CA VAL A 59 6.23 3.40 11.49
C VAL A 59 7.27 4.52 11.49
N LYS A 60 8.20 4.53 10.53
CA LYS A 60 9.15 5.64 10.33
C LYS A 60 8.52 6.72 9.45
N THR A 61 7.51 7.38 9.99
CA THR A 61 6.94 8.58 9.38
C THR A 61 7.84 9.75 9.67
N ASP A 62 8.79 9.97 8.75
CA ASP A 62 9.60 11.18 8.75
C ASP A 62 8.70 12.37 8.39
N ARG A 63 8.39 13.22 9.37
CA ARG A 63 7.49 14.39 9.22
C ARG A 63 8.01 15.42 8.21
N GLU A 64 9.22 15.26 7.71
CA GLU A 64 9.85 16.18 6.76
C GLU A 64 9.11 16.30 5.43
N ASN A 65 8.40 15.25 4.97
CA ASN A 65 7.78 15.28 3.64
C ASN A 65 6.25 15.14 3.71
N LYS A 66 5.56 16.29 3.71
CA LYS A 66 4.09 16.41 3.79
C LYS A 66 3.35 15.53 2.77
N VAL A 67 3.90 15.38 1.56
CA VAL A 67 3.30 14.57 0.49
C VAL A 67 3.31 13.08 0.86
N LEU A 68 4.45 12.56 1.30
CA LEU A 68 4.55 11.15 1.73
C LEU A 68 3.68 10.87 2.94
N TYR A 69 3.59 11.82 3.89
CA TYR A 69 2.72 11.73 5.06
C TYR A 69 1.24 11.57 4.67
N VAL A 70 0.73 12.44 3.80
CA VAL A 70 -0.66 12.36 3.32
C VAL A 70 -0.88 11.07 2.53
N LEU A 71 0.05 10.69 1.67
CA LEU A 71 -0.05 9.46 0.88
C LEU A 71 -0.04 8.20 1.77
N THR A 72 0.69 8.25 2.89
CA THR A 72 0.74 7.15 3.88
C THR A 72 -0.59 7.07 4.61
N GLY A 73 -1.13 8.21 5.05
CA GLY A 73 -2.46 8.27 5.66
C GLY A 73 -3.57 7.77 4.71
N LEU A 74 -3.56 8.22 3.46
CA LEU A 74 -4.55 7.83 2.45
C LEU A 74 -4.50 6.32 2.16
N ASN A 75 -3.30 5.77 1.94
CA ASN A 75 -3.12 4.33 1.76
C ASN A 75 -3.53 3.53 3.00
N GLY A 76 -3.35 4.09 4.21
CA GLY A 76 -3.86 3.49 5.45
C GLY A 76 -5.39 3.44 5.50
N VAL A 77 -6.08 4.50 5.08
CA VAL A 77 -7.55 4.50 4.99
C VAL A 77 -8.02 3.48 3.96
N ILE A 78 -7.40 3.45 2.78
CA ILE A 78 -7.73 2.46 1.72
C ILE A 78 -7.48 1.03 2.22
N PHE A 79 -6.43 0.79 3.01
CA PHE A 79 -6.17 -0.51 3.63
C PHE A 79 -7.31 -0.95 4.56
N VAL A 80 -7.87 -0.04 5.36
CA VAL A 80 -9.01 -0.35 6.24
C VAL A 80 -10.26 -0.69 5.42
N PHE A 81 -10.55 0.10 4.38
CA PHE A 81 -11.68 -0.21 3.47
C PHE A 81 -11.49 -1.56 2.77
N TRP A 82 -10.27 -1.86 2.31
CA TRP A 82 -9.92 -3.13 1.70
C TRP A 82 -10.09 -4.30 2.69
N ALA A 83 -9.61 -4.15 3.93
CA ALA A 83 -9.76 -5.17 4.97
C ALA A 83 -11.23 -5.44 5.29
N LEU A 84 -12.08 -4.41 5.35
CA LEU A 84 -13.52 -4.56 5.52
C LEU A 84 -14.16 -5.30 4.33
N ALA A 85 -13.77 -4.96 3.10
CA ALA A 85 -14.24 -5.66 1.91
C ALA A 85 -13.84 -7.15 1.94
N MET A 86 -12.62 -7.46 2.35
CA MET A 86 -12.13 -8.83 2.49
C MET A 86 -12.91 -9.61 3.54
N VAL A 87 -13.20 -9.01 4.70
CA VAL A 87 -14.03 -9.63 5.75
C VAL A 87 -15.45 -9.89 5.24
N ALA A 88 -16.04 -8.94 4.50
CA ALA A 88 -17.35 -9.12 3.88
C ALA A 88 -17.36 -10.27 2.86
N GLN A 89 -16.30 -10.40 2.05
CA GLN A 89 -16.13 -11.53 1.12
C GLN A 89 -15.91 -12.88 1.82
N LEU A 90 -15.33 -12.89 3.02
CA LEU A 90 -15.08 -14.13 3.76
C LEU A 90 -16.36 -14.66 4.42
N ILE A 91 -17.27 -13.75 4.79
CA ILE A 91 -18.53 -14.08 5.50
C ILE A 91 -19.65 -14.45 4.52
N MET A 92 -19.64 -13.90 3.30
CA MET A 92 -20.66 -14.10 2.27
C MET A 92 -20.33 -15.27 1.36
#